data_AF-A0A357L0U6-F1
#
_entry.id   AF-A0A357L0U6-F1
#
_cell.length_a   1.000
_cell.length_b   1.000
_cell.length_c   1.000
_cell.angle_alpha   90.00
_cell.angle_beta   90.00
_cell.angle_gamma   90.00
#
_symmetry.space_group_name_H-M   'P 1'
#
loop_
_entity.id
_entity.type
_entity.pdbx_description
1 polymer ?
#
loop_
_entity_poly.entity_id
_entity_poly.type
_entity_poly.pdbx_seq_one_letter_code
_entity_poly.pdbx_strand_id
1 'polypeptide(L)' 'GKKIDFRNVIMIMTTNAGASDAARFAIGFAGGKKSDETDQAIKRMFTPEFRNRLDATVMFGGLTPEIIDRVVEKF' A
#
# COMPACT_ATOMS: atom_id res chain seq x y z
N GLY A 1 24.30 12.25 -23.97
CA GLY A 1 22.92 12.04 -23.50
C GLY A 1 22.56 13.12 -22.48
N LYS A 2 21.28 13.50 -22.38
CA LYS A 2 20.82 14.45 -21.36
C LYS A 2 20.79 13.75 -19.99
N LYS A 3 21.31 14.41 -18.96
CA LYS A 3 21.24 13.93 -17.57
C LYS A 3 19.92 14.39 -16.95
N ILE A 4 19.32 13.52 -16.14
CA ILE A 4 18.12 13.84 -15.34
C ILE A 4 18.54 13.86 -13.87
N ASP A 5 17.99 14.79 -13.12
CA ASP A 5 18.30 15.04 -11.72
C ASP A 5 17.01 14.99 -10.88
N PHE A 6 17.03 14.20 -9.81
CA PHE A 6 15.88 13.93 -8.93
C PHE A 6 15.99 14.63 -7.57
N ARG A 7 16.98 15.52 -7.36
CA ARG A 7 17.20 16.19 -6.06
C ARG A 7 16.00 16.98 -5.54
N ASN A 8 15.11 17.46 -6.43
CA ASN A 8 13.92 18.23 -6.07
C ASN A 8 12.61 17.50 -6.42
N VAL A 9 12.63 16.17 -6.46
CA VAL A 9 11.46 15.34 -6.81
C VAL A 9 11.08 14.48 -5.61
N ILE A 10 9.78 14.42 -5.32
CA ILE A 10 9.21 13.39 -4.42
C ILE A 10 8.77 12.22 -5.29
N MET A 11 9.41 11.07 -5.14
CA MET A 11 9.03 9.86 -5.85
C MET A 11 7.99 9.08 -5.05
N ILE A 12 6.77 9.01 -5.57
CA ILE A 12 5.69 8.20 -4.99
C ILE A 12 5.48 6.99 -5.89
N MET A 13 5.45 5.80 -5.30
CA MET A 13 5.18 4.54 -5.98
C MET A 13 4.00 3.84 -5.30
N THR A 14 3.15 3.21 -6.10
CA THR A 14 1.97 2.49 -5.63
C THR A 14 2.00 1.06 -6.14
N THR A 15 1.55 0.12 -5.32
CA THR A 15 1.40 -1.28 -5.71
C THR A 15 0.12 -1.84 -5.10
N ASN A 16 -0.55 -2.72 -5.85
CA ASN A 16 -1.68 -3.49 -5.36
C ASN A 16 -1.24 -4.81 -4.70
N ALA A 17 0.07 -5.01 -4.50
CA ALA A 17 0.62 -6.19 -3.84
C ALA A 17 0.03 -6.37 -2.44
N GLY A 18 -0.51 -7.55 -2.16
CA GLY A 18 -1.15 -7.87 -0.88
C GLY A 18 -2.56 -7.27 -0.69
N ALA A 19 -3.05 -6.43 -1.60
CA ALA A 19 -4.40 -5.86 -1.50
C ALA A 19 -5.50 -6.90 -1.81
N SER A 20 -5.27 -7.81 -2.76
CA SER A 20 -6.21 -8.87 -3.12
C SER A 20 -6.44 -9.87 -1.99
N ASP A 21 -5.38 -10.22 -1.26
CA ASP A 21 -5.44 -11.17 -0.15
C ASP A 21 -6.09 -10.49 1.06
N ALA A 22 -5.71 -9.25 1.38
CA ALA A 22 -6.32 -8.46 2.44
C ALA A 22 -7.83 -8.22 2.24
N ALA A 23 -8.30 -8.11 0.99
CA ALA A 23 -9.72 -7.95 0.67
C ALA A 23 -10.53 -9.24 0.93
N ARG A 24 -9.96 -10.43 0.68
CA ARG A 24 -10.64 -11.72 0.88
C ARG A 24 -10.92 -12.01 2.36
N PHE A 25 -10.03 -11.61 3.26
CA PHE A 25 -10.18 -11.82 4.70
C PHE A 25 -11.11 -10.79 5.39
N ALA A 26 -11.64 -9.80 4.68
CA ALA A 26 -12.62 -8.86 5.24
C ALA A 26 -14.01 -9.48 5.44
N ILE A 27 -14.32 -10.58 4.74
CA ILE A 27 -15.61 -11.30 4.81
C ILE A 27 -15.39 -12.62 5.54
N GLY A 28 -15.32 -12.58 6.87
CA GLY A 28 -15.18 -13.79 7.68
C GLY A 28 -14.67 -13.51 9.08
N PHE A 29 -15.37 -14.04 10.08
CA PHE A 29 -15.03 -14.00 11.51
C PHE A 29 -13.64 -14.62 11.78
N ALA A 30 -12.58 -13.83 11.70
CA ALA A 30 -11.30 -14.08 12.36
C ALA A 30 -10.48 -12.78 12.38
N GLY A 31 -10.53 -12.04 13.48
CA GLY A 31 -9.73 -10.83 13.72
C GLY A 31 -8.25 -11.13 13.94
N GLY A 32 -7.61 -11.88 13.04
CA GLY A 32 -6.20 -12.28 13.12
C GLY A 32 -5.33 -11.62 12.04
N LYS A 33 -4.39 -10.77 12.50
CA LYS A 33 -3.15 -10.31 11.83
C LYS A 33 -3.20 -9.97 10.32
N LYS A 34 -4.00 -8.97 9.94
CA LYS A 34 -3.95 -8.33 8.60
C LYS A 34 -2.57 -7.73 8.25
N SER A 35 -1.81 -7.24 9.23
CA SER A 35 -0.53 -6.56 9.00
C SER A 35 0.59 -7.49 8.52
N ASP A 36 0.67 -8.69 9.09
CA ASP A 36 1.82 -9.58 8.89
C ASP A 36 1.83 -10.18 7.46
N GLU A 37 0.66 -10.43 6.88
CA GLU A 37 0.53 -10.99 5.52
C GLU A 37 0.87 -9.97 4.44
N THR A 38 0.41 -8.72 4.56
CA THR A 38 0.75 -7.69 3.57
C THR A 38 2.24 -7.35 3.59
N ASP A 39 2.83 -7.28 4.78
CA ASP A 39 4.28 -7.12 4.93
C ASP A 39 5.07 -8.26 4.27
N GLN A 40 4.58 -9.50 4.37
CA GLN A 40 5.20 -10.63 3.67
C GLN A 40 5.04 -10.52 2.15
N ALA A 41 3.89 -10.10 1.65
CA ALA A 41 3.67 -9.90 0.21
C ALA A 41 4.64 -8.84 -0.35
N ILE A 42 4.81 -7.72 0.37
CA ILE A 42 5.77 -6.67 0.01
C ILE A 42 7.21 -7.20 0.03
N LYS A 43 7.59 -7.95 1.08
CA LYS A 43 8.94 -8.54 1.19
C LYS A 43 9.26 -9.56 0.09
N ARG A 44 8.25 -10.28 -0.41
CA ARG A 44 8.41 -11.24 -1.53
C ARG A 44 8.49 -10.54 -2.88
N MET A 45 7.72 -9.48 -3.07
CA MET A 45 7.68 -8.76 -4.35
C MET A 45 8.88 -7.84 -4.55
N PHE A 46 9.40 -7.24 -3.47
CA PHE A 46 10.50 -6.27 -3.54
C PHE A 46 11.73 -6.75 -2.79
N THR A 47 12.87 -6.70 -3.48
CA THR A 47 14.16 -7.10 -2.90
C THR A 47 14.53 -6.21 -1.71
N PRO A 48 15.36 -6.70 -0.78
CA PRO A 48 15.86 -5.89 0.33
C PRO A 48 16.53 -4.59 -0.14
N GLU A 49 17.30 -4.62 -1.24
CA GLU A 49 18.02 -3.47 -1.77
C GLU A 49 17.07 -2.34 -2.18
N PHE A 50 15.94 -2.68 -2.82
CA PHE A 50 14.93 -1.71 -3.18
C PHE A 50 14.24 -1.13 -1.94
N ARG A 51 13.83 -1.99 -1.01
CA ARG A 51 13.14 -1.57 0.22
C ARG A 51 14.01 -0.68 1.10
N ASN A 52 15.32 -0.93 1.14
CA ASN A 52 16.29 -0.11 1.87
C ASN A 52 16.52 1.28 1.24
N ARG A 53 15.96 1.57 0.07
CA ARG A 53 16.02 2.88 -0.60
C ARG A 53 14.72 3.68 -0.46
N LEU A 54 13.73 3.15 0.26
CA LEU A 54 12.49 3.86 0.56
C LEU A 54 12.62 4.53 1.92
N ASP A 55 12.25 5.81 1.99
CA ASP A 55 12.17 6.51 3.27
C ASP A 55 11.02 5.96 4.15
N ALA A 56 9.89 5.61 3.52
CA ALA A 56 8.73 5.06 4.21
C ALA A 56 7.90 4.15 3.29
N THR A 57 7.20 3.20 3.89
CA THR A 57 6.13 2.42 3.26
C THR A 57 4.83 2.73 3.99
N VAL A 58 3.80 3.13 3.26
CA VAL A 58 2.50 3.52 3.84
C VAL A 58 1.43 2.53 3.41
N MET A 59 0.79 1.90 4.39
CA MET A 59 -0.28 0.94 4.20
C MET A 59 -1.64 1.65 4.12
N PHE A 60 -2.40 1.40 3.06
CA PHE A 60 -3.75 1.93 2.89
C PHE A 60 -4.77 0.89 3.34
N GLY A 61 -5.58 1.25 4.35
CA GLY A 61 -6.70 0.43 4.80
C GLY A 61 -7.90 0.52 3.85
N GLY A 62 -8.85 -0.40 4.01
CA GLY A 62 -10.14 -0.32 3.32
C GLY A 62 -10.93 0.93 3.74
N LEU A 63 -11.77 1.44 2.84
CA LEU A 63 -12.65 2.57 3.13
C LEU A 63 -13.75 2.13 4.09
N THR A 64 -13.99 2.93 5.13
CA THR A 64 -15.13 2.75 6.03
C THR A 64 -16.40 3.32 5.39
N PRO A 65 -17.60 2.90 5.82
CA PRO A 65 -18.85 3.46 5.33
C PRO A 65 -18.88 5.00 5.39
N GLU A 66 -18.39 5.59 6.47
CA GLU A 66 -18.36 7.05 6.65
C GLU A 66 -17.43 7.75 5.65
N ILE A 67 -16.33 7.10 5.27
CA ILE A 67 -15.44 7.63 4.23
C ILE A 67 -16.11 7.50 2.85
N ILE A 68 -16.83 6.41 2.61
CA ILE A 68 -17.58 6.20 1.36
C ILE A 68 -18.65 7.28 1.20
N ASP A 69 -19.39 7.62 2.25
CA ASP A 69 -20.41 8.67 2.21
C ASP A 69 -19.81 10.03 1.80
N ARG A 70 -18.65 10.39 2.35
CA ARG A 70 -17.91 11.61 1.94
C ARG A 70 -17.43 11.59 0.49
N VAL A 71 -17.10 10.40 -0.03
CA VAL A 71 -16.74 10.26 -1.45
C VAL A 71 -17.96 10.54 -2.32
N VAL A 72 -19.13 10.04 -1.95
CA VAL A 72 -20.39 10.32 -2.67
C VAL A 72 -20.71 11.81 -2.65
N GLU A 73 -20.59 12.50 -1.50
CA GLU A 73 -20.85 13.96 -1.41
C GLU A 73 -19.89 14.82 -2.24
N LYS A 74 -18.68 14.32 -2.51
CA LYS A 74 -17.66 15.06 -3.26
C LYS A 74 -17.95 15.11 -4.78
N PHE A 75 -18.76 14.18 -5.29
CA PHE A 75 -19.07 14.02 -6.71
C PHE A 75 -20.54 14.33 -7.01
#